data_AF-A0A433DC71-F1
#
_entry.id   AF-A0A433DC71-F1
#
_cell.length_a   1.000
_cell.length_b   1.000
_cell.length_c   1.000
_cell.angle_alpha   90.00
_cell.angle_beta   90.00
_cell.angle_gamma   90.00
#
_symmetry.space_group_name_H-M   'P 1'
#
loop_
_entity.id
_entity.type
_entity.pdbx_description
1 polymer ?
#
loop_
_entity_poly.entity_id
_entity_poly.type
_entity_poly.pdbx_seq_one_letter_code
_entity_poly.pdbx_strand_id
1 'polypeptide(L)' 'MALTLTATVKEVVEKVKAILKPYDLQVDSVRYFEACARSERIASKFIVKHRVFFVGGSAKLPSPKMPQG' A
#
# COMPACT_ATOMS: atom_id res chain seq x y z
N MET A 1 -15.19 -1.51 6.30
CA MET A 1 -15.16 -0.19 5.65
C MET A 1 -13.75 0.05 5.16
N ALA A 2 -13.55 0.25 3.85
CA ALA A 2 -12.27 0.72 3.34
C ALA A 2 -12.11 2.17 3.80
N LEU A 3 -11.05 2.46 4.56
CA LEU A 3 -10.69 3.84 4.89
C LEU A 3 -10.22 4.48 3.59
N THR A 4 -11.05 5.31 2.97
CA THR A 4 -10.66 6.13 1.82
C THR A 4 -9.59 7.10 2.30
N LEU A 5 -8.32 6.80 2.04
CA LEU A 5 -7.24 7.76 2.23
C LEU A 5 -7.31 8.79 1.11
N THR A 6 -7.66 10.01 1.45
CA THR A 6 -7.59 11.17 0.57
C THR A 6 -6.32 11.95 0.86
N ALA A 7 -5.18 11.50 0.33
CA ALA A 7 -3.94 12.27 0.38
C ALA A 7 -3.68 12.84 -1.01
N THR A 8 -3.35 14.13 -1.10
CA THR A 8 -2.95 14.73 -2.38
C THR A 8 -1.47 14.50 -2.64
N VAL A 9 -1.06 14.46 -3.91
CA VAL A 9 0.35 14.34 -4.30
C VAL A 9 1.19 15.46 -3.66
N LYS A 10 0.64 16.68 -3.60
CA LYS A 10 1.30 17.85 -3.01
C LYS A 10 1.61 17.64 -1.53
N GLU A 11 0.64 17.21 -0.73
CA GLU A 11 0.82 16.93 0.69
C GLU A 11 1.88 15.86 0.95
N VAL A 12 1.92 14.83 0.11
CA VAL A 12 2.90 13.75 0.24
C VAL A 12 4.30 14.24 -0.11
N VAL A 13 4.47 14.98 -1.21
CA VAL A 13 5.76 15.56 -1.60
C VAL A 13 6.28 16.51 -0.53
N GLU A 14 5.44 17.37 0.04
CA GLU A 14 5.83 18.27 1.13
C GLU A 14 6.30 17.50 2.37
N LYS A 15 5.58 16.43 2.74
CA LYS A 15 5.99 15.56 3.86
C LYS A 15 7.30 14.85 3.59
N VAL A 16 7.51 14.32 2.38
CA VAL A 16 8.75 13.64 2.00
C VAL A 16 9.93 14.63 2.04
N LYS A 17 9.76 15.85 1.53
CA LYS A 17 10.79 16.91 1.64
C LYS A 17 11.14 17.21 3.10
N ALA A 18 10.16 17.23 4.00
CA ALA A 18 10.41 17.44 5.42
C ALA A 18 11.19 16.28 6.07
N ILE A 19 10.86 15.03 5.72
CA ILE A 19 11.55 13.81 6.20
C ILE A 19 13.01 13.78 5.74
N LEU A 20 13.27 14.23 4.51
CA LEU A 20 14.60 14.14 3.89
C LEU A 20 15.58 15.24 4.32
N LYS A 21 15.17 16.23 5.13
CA LYS A 21 16.07 17.28 5.59
C LYS A 21 17.33 16.70 6.27
N PRO A 22 18.53 17.26 5.99
CA PRO A 22 18.79 18.50 5.25
C PRO A 22 18.94 18.34 3.73
N TYR A 23 18.67 17.16 3.18
CA TYR A 23 18.81 16.91 1.75
C TYR A 23 17.65 17.51 0.94
N ASP A 24 17.96 18.05 -0.23
CA ASP A 24 16.96 18.58 -1.14
C ASP A 24 16.39 17.48 -2.05
N LEU A 25 15.06 17.48 -2.20
CA LEU A 25 14.34 16.64 -3.15
C LEU A 25 13.66 17.52 -4.20
N GLN A 26 14.09 17.41 -5.44
CA GLN A 26 13.39 17.96 -6.60
C GLN A 26 12.52 16.87 -7.23
N VAL A 27 11.25 17.17 -7.50
CA VAL A 27 10.30 16.24 -8.13
C VAL A 27 9.81 16.88 -9.42
N ASP A 28 10.28 16.38 -10.56
CA ASP A 28 9.93 16.95 -11.88
C ASP A 28 8.56 16.48 -12.37
N SER A 29 8.19 15.22 -12.11
CA SER A 29 6.86 14.67 -12.41
C SER A 29 6.53 13.47 -11.54
N VAL A 30 5.24 13.25 -11.28
CA VAL A 30 4.73 12.05 -10.59
C VAL A 30 3.92 11.23 -11.58
N ARG A 31 4.44 10.06 -11.96
CA ARG A 31 3.79 9.18 -12.94
C ARG A 31 2.64 8.37 -12.33
N TYR A 32 2.77 8.02 -11.06
CA TYR A 32 1.78 7.24 -10.33
C TYR A 32 1.89 7.54 -8.84
N PHE A 33 0.74 7.61 -8.18
CA PHE A 33 0.63 7.78 -6.74
C PHE A 33 -0.62 7.05 -6.24
N GLU A 34 -0.47 6.29 -5.16
CA GLU A 34 -1.57 5.61 -4.48
C GLU A 34 -1.44 5.80 -2.96
N ALA A 35 -2.52 6.22 -2.32
CA ALA A 35 -2.61 6.25 -0.88
C ALA A 35 -3.26 4.95 -0.39
N CYS A 36 -2.48 4.08 0.24
CA CYS A 36 -2.94 2.74 0.62
C CYS A 36 -2.98 2.53 2.14
N ALA A 37 -4.18 2.37 2.70
CA ALA A 37 -4.38 1.96 4.09
C ALA A 37 -4.48 0.43 4.14
N ARG A 38 -3.34 -0.27 4.25
CA ARG A 38 -3.33 -1.73 4.43
C ARG A 38 -3.10 -2.08 5.90
N SER A 39 -4.07 -2.79 6.47
CA SER A 39 -3.86 -3.61 7.67
C SER A 39 -3.50 -5.02 7.20
N GLU A 40 -2.53 -5.66 7.86
CA GLU A 40 -2.18 -7.03 7.54
C GLU A 40 -3.37 -7.97 7.82
N ARG A 41 -3.73 -8.77 6.82
CA ARG A 41 -4.84 -9.73 6.92
C ARG A 41 -4.48 -11.04 6.26
N ILE A 42 -4.91 -12.13 6.88
CA ILE A 42 -4.78 -13.48 6.33
C ILE A 42 -6.11 -14.21 6.49
N ALA A 43 -6.53 -14.91 5.43
CA ALA A 43 -7.71 -15.74 5.48
C ALA A 43 -7.47 -16.93 6.43
N SER A 44 -8.49 -17.31 7.20
CA SER A 44 -8.42 -18.49 8.08
C SER A 44 -8.50 -19.82 7.31
N LYS A 45 -9.00 -19.79 6.06
CA LYS A 45 -9.08 -20.92 5.14
C LYS A 45 -8.80 -20.47 3.71
N PHE A 46 -8.06 -21.30 2.97
CA PHE A 46 -7.64 -21.01 1.59
C PHE A 46 -8.41 -21.82 0.55
N ILE A 47 -9.22 -22.78 0.98
CA ILE A 47 -9.92 -23.72 0.10
C ILE A 47 -11.35 -23.93 0.60
N VAL A 48 -12.32 -23.91 -0.32
CA VAL A 48 -13.72 -24.21 -0.05
C VAL A 48 -14.11 -25.48 -0.80
N LYS A 49 -14.60 -26.50 -0.07
CA LYS A 49 -15.06 -27.79 -0.59
C LYS A 49 -14.08 -28.50 -1.55
N HIS A 50 -12.77 -28.26 -1.39
CA HIS A 50 -11.71 -28.77 -2.29
C HIS A 50 -11.92 -28.44 -3.78
N ARG A 51 -12.67 -27.37 -4.09
CA ARG A 51 -13.00 -26.99 -5.46
C ARG A 51 -12.68 -25.54 -5.77
N VAL A 52 -12.74 -24.66 -4.77
CA VAL A 52 -12.44 -23.24 -4.93
C VAL A 52 -11.24 -22.90 -4.06
N PHE A 53 -10.27 -22.21 -4.65
CA PHE A 53 -9.01 -21.83 -4.00
C PHE A 53 -8.90 -20.32 -3.97
N PHE A 54 -8.51 -19.77 -2.82
CA PHE A 54 -8.15 -18.37 -2.67
C PHE A 54 -6.63 -18.24 -2.71
N VAL A 55 -6.12 -17.36 -3.58
CA VAL A 55 -4.68 -17.17 -3.82
C VAL A 55 -4.31 -15.69 -3.86
N GLY A 56 -3.05 -15.38 -3.56
CA GLY A 56 -2.54 -14.01 -3.61
C GLY A 56 -3.31 -13.04 -2.69
N GLY A 57 -3.62 -11.85 -3.21
CA GLY A 57 -4.27 -10.77 -2.45
C GLY A 57 -5.65 -11.12 -1.87
N SER A 58 -6.36 -12.11 -2.43
CA SER A 58 -7.65 -12.57 -1.86
C SER A 58 -7.48 -13.40 -0.59
N ALA A 59 -6.28 -13.96 -0.38
CA ALA A 59 -6.00 -14.89 0.70
C ALA A 59 -5.07 -14.29 1.76
N LYS A 60 -4.16 -13.41 1.34
CA LYS A 60 -3.24 -12.69 2.21
C LYS A 60 -3.03 -11.28 1.67
N LEU A 61 -3.23 -10.29 2.53
CA LEU A 61 -2.90 -8.89 2.28
C LEU A 61 -1.73 -8.53 3.19
N PRO A 62 -0.47 -8.70 2.72
CA PRO A 62 0.69 -8.27 3.48
C PRO A 62 0.80 -6.74 3.51
N SER A 63 1.49 -6.23 4.53
CA SER A 63 1.97 -4.85 4.53
C SER A 63 2.90 -4.64 3.32
N PRO A 64 2.80 -3.51 2.61
CA PRO A 64 3.73 -3.18 1.52
C PRO A 64 5.18 -3.01 1.98
N LYS A 65 5.41 -2.94 3.30
CA LYS A 65 6.76 -2.92 3.89
C LYS A 65 7.41 -4.31 3.96
N MET A 66 6.64 -5.38 3.77
CA MET A 66 7.19 -6.75 3.72
C MET A 66 7.62 -7.10 2.30
N PRO A 67 8.83 -7.66 2.09
CA PRO A 67 9.28 -8.10 0.78
C PRO A 67 8.51 -9.37 0.38
N GLN A 68 7.42 -9.24 -0.39
CA GLN A 68 6.60 -10.37 -0.86
C GLN A 68 6.22 -10.31 -2.35
N GLY A 69 6.79 -9.36 -3.10
CA GLY A 69 6.46 -9.12 -4.52
C GLY A 69 5.31 -8.15 -4.70
#